data_AF-A0A9P0JGD3-F1
#
_entry.id   AF-A0A9P0JGD3-F1
#
_cell.length_a   1.000
_cell.length_b   1.000
_cell.length_c   1.000
_cell.angle_alpha   90.00
_cell.angle_beta   90.00
_cell.angle_gamma   90.00
#
_symmetry.space_group_name_H-M   'P 1'
#
loop_
_entity.id
_entity.type
_entity.pdbx_description
1 polymer ?
#
loop_
_entity_poly.entity_id
_entity_poly.type
_entity_poly.pdbx_seq_one_letter_code
_entity_poly.pdbx_strand_id
1 'polypeptide(L)'
;MLQVDNKNQTNELENNNVTLIHLAPCPQILPALKERVDLFVPARENLEYVALQLSQLRILEGGHQMPLECEARYKIAILVPYRNRFKNLCWFLLNLHPFLTKQKLDYTIFIIEQFSESSSKEDDGRFNRGKLLNIGYTEALKLSDFDCFFFHDVDLLPMNNGNIYSCPDQPRHLAVAVDKYNNKLPYGQYFGGVVGMSRTHFKLINGFSNIFWGWGGEDDDLYYRTTFHRLNITRYPPKVASYHSLSHPRQKVNPHRYKLLETKFIRFKSDGLNSLNYEIKSIKKLPLYTHILVDMVDRFKDANYRK
;
A
#
# COMPACT_ATOMS: atom_id res chain seq x y z
N MET A 1 -52.90 4.84 -51.21
CA MET A 1 -52.31 3.64 -51.85
C MET A 1 -51.18 4.13 -52.76
N LEU A 2 -49.93 3.81 -52.36
CA LEU A 2 -48.68 3.62 -53.14
C LEU A 2 -48.37 4.54 -54.34
N GLN A 3 -47.15 4.96 -54.62
CA GLN A 3 -45.85 5.11 -53.95
C GLN A 3 -45.05 5.88 -55.02
N VAL A 4 -44.38 6.99 -54.67
CA VAL A 4 -43.51 7.72 -55.61
C VAL A 4 -42.11 7.13 -55.50
N ASP A 5 -41.60 6.65 -56.63
CA ASP A 5 -40.21 6.27 -56.84
C ASP A 5 -39.28 7.49 -56.72
N ASN A 6 -38.22 7.36 -55.94
CA ASN A 6 -36.99 8.13 -56.14
C ASN A 6 -35.80 7.35 -55.57
N LYS A 7 -35.13 6.60 -56.45
CA LYS A 7 -33.81 6.02 -56.21
C LYS A 7 -32.76 7.04 -56.63
N ASN A 8 -32.06 7.61 -55.66
CA ASN A 8 -30.61 7.87 -55.69
C ASN A 8 -30.22 8.62 -54.42
N GLN A 9 -29.43 7.98 -53.55
CA GLN A 9 -28.13 8.50 -53.11
C GLN A 9 -27.47 7.51 -52.15
N THR A 10 -26.33 7.04 -52.61
CA THR A 10 -25.16 6.55 -51.88
C THR A 10 -25.03 7.12 -50.47
N ASN A 11 -24.85 6.24 -49.49
CA ASN A 11 -24.04 6.49 -48.31
C ASN A 11 -23.35 5.18 -47.94
N GLU A 12 -22.12 5.04 -48.44
CA GLU A 12 -21.12 4.13 -47.89
C GLU A 12 -20.85 4.56 -46.45
N LEU A 13 -21.31 3.78 -45.47
CA LEU A 13 -20.74 3.85 -44.13
C LEU A 13 -19.46 3.02 -44.14
N GLU A 14 -18.33 3.72 -44.17
CA GLU A 14 -17.02 3.15 -43.88
C GLU A 14 -17.05 2.45 -42.52
N ASN A 15 -16.89 1.13 -42.57
CA ASN A 15 -16.63 0.30 -41.40
C ASN A 15 -15.26 0.70 -40.83
N ASN A 16 -15.27 1.60 -39.83
CA ASN A 16 -14.12 1.81 -38.96
C ASN A 16 -13.90 0.55 -38.11
N ASN A 17 -13.17 -0.42 -38.68
CA ASN A 17 -12.60 -1.54 -37.95
C ASN A 17 -11.62 -0.99 -36.91
N VAL A 18 -12.08 -0.80 -35.68
CA VAL A 18 -11.21 -0.53 -34.53
C VAL A 18 -10.42 -1.80 -34.26
N THR A 19 -9.21 -1.88 -34.80
CA THR A 19 -8.27 -2.95 -34.49
C THR A 19 -7.85 -2.80 -33.02
N LEU A 20 -8.38 -3.65 -32.14
CA LEU A 20 -7.93 -3.76 -30.76
C LEU A 20 -6.46 -4.18 -30.75
N ILE A 21 -5.56 -3.22 -30.48
CA ILE A 21 -4.14 -3.49 -30.28
C ILE A 21 -4.00 -4.16 -28.91
N HIS A 22 -3.93 -5.50 -28.90
CA HIS A 22 -3.54 -6.23 -27.70
C HIS A 22 -2.05 -6.07 -27.46
N LEU A 23 -1.68 -5.30 -26.43
CA LEU A 23 -0.29 -5.18 -26.01
C LEU A 23 0.20 -6.52 -25.44
N ALA A 24 1.46 -6.86 -25.70
CA ALA A 24 2.07 -8.03 -25.08
C ALA A 24 2.27 -7.78 -23.57
N PRO A 25 2.23 -8.83 -22.72
CA PRO A 25 2.52 -8.70 -21.30
C PRO A 25 3.93 -8.16 -21.06
N CYS A 26 4.09 -7.29 -20.06
CA CYS A 26 5.39 -6.78 -19.65
C CYS A 26 6.35 -7.92 -19.28
N PRO A 27 7.67 -7.75 -19.53
CA PRO A 27 8.63 -8.80 -19.25
C PRO A 27 8.70 -9.07 -17.74
N GLN A 28 8.77 -10.35 -17.36
CA GLN A 28 8.86 -10.76 -15.96
C GLN A 28 10.24 -10.39 -15.36
N ILE A 29 11.28 -10.38 -16.20
CA ILE A 29 12.61 -9.89 -15.87
C ILE A 29 12.77 -8.53 -16.54
N LEU A 30 12.92 -7.50 -15.73
CA LEU A 30 13.15 -6.15 -16.23
C LEU A 30 14.56 -6.05 -16.84
N PRO A 31 14.77 -5.19 -17.85
CA PRO A 31 16.11 -4.85 -18.32
C PRO A 31 17.01 -4.43 -17.16
N ALA A 32 18.32 -4.62 -17.29
CA ALA A 32 19.28 -4.31 -16.23
C ALA A 32 19.12 -2.86 -15.73
N LEU A 33 18.48 -2.69 -14.58
CA LEU A 33 18.39 -1.42 -13.88
C LEU A 33 19.69 -1.23 -13.10
N LYS A 34 20.17 0.02 -12.97
CA LYS A 34 21.24 0.35 -12.03
C LYS A 34 20.87 -0.23 -10.66
N GLU A 35 21.76 -1.01 -10.05
CA GLU A 35 21.42 -1.74 -8.82
C GLU A 35 20.98 -0.78 -7.69
N ARG A 36 21.72 0.32 -7.49
CA ARG A 36 21.45 1.31 -6.44
C ARG A 36 20.45 2.39 -6.88
N VAL A 37 19.54 2.73 -5.98
CA VAL A 37 18.64 3.89 -6.09
C VAL A 37 19.30 5.12 -5.47
N ASP A 38 19.33 6.21 -6.24
CA ASP A 38 19.71 7.53 -5.73
C ASP A 38 18.43 8.24 -5.25
N LEU A 39 18.39 8.64 -3.97
CA LEU A 39 17.22 9.28 -3.39
C LEU A 39 17.15 10.76 -3.76
N PHE A 40 15.98 11.21 -4.17
CA PHE A 40 15.67 12.60 -4.43
C PHE A 40 15.21 13.30 -3.15
N VAL A 41 15.69 14.52 -2.97
CA VAL A 41 15.26 15.42 -1.90
C VAL A 41 14.17 16.35 -2.47
N PRO A 42 12.97 16.42 -1.87
CA PRO A 42 11.97 17.40 -2.27
C PRO A 42 12.53 18.81 -2.11
N ALA A 43 12.48 19.64 -3.17
CA ALA A 43 13.00 21.00 -3.09
C ALA A 43 12.20 21.86 -2.10
N ARG A 44 10.92 21.53 -1.90
CA ARG A 44 10.01 22.12 -0.92
C ARG A 44 9.11 21.03 -0.34
N GLU A 45 8.73 21.18 0.92
CA GLU A 45 7.68 20.37 1.54
C GLU A 45 6.32 20.86 1.02
N ASN A 46 6.00 20.51 -0.22
CA ASN A 46 4.76 20.88 -0.90
C ASN A 46 4.41 19.84 -1.96
N LEU A 47 3.19 19.29 -1.91
CA LEU A 47 2.76 18.21 -2.80
C LEU A 47 2.55 18.64 -4.25
N GLU A 48 2.17 19.89 -4.53
CA GLU A 48 2.05 20.41 -5.90
C GLU A 48 3.42 20.49 -6.56
N TYR A 49 4.45 20.90 -5.81
CA TYR A 49 5.81 20.93 -6.32
C TYR A 49 6.35 19.51 -6.56
N VAL A 50 6.07 18.56 -5.65
CA VAL A 50 6.39 17.14 -5.87
C VAL A 50 5.69 16.62 -7.13
N ALA A 51 4.42 16.99 -7.36
CA ALA A 51 3.70 16.58 -8.57
C ALA A 51 4.34 17.16 -9.84
N LEU A 52 4.77 18.42 -9.81
CA LEU A 52 5.50 19.05 -10.92
C LEU A 52 6.81 18.31 -11.23
N GLN A 53 7.58 17.93 -10.21
CA GLN A 53 8.82 17.15 -10.35
C GLN A 53 8.60 15.74 -10.95
N LEU A 54 7.38 15.22 -10.84
CA LEU A 54 6.99 13.89 -11.33
C LEU A 54 6.16 13.95 -12.62
N SER A 55 5.94 15.13 -13.20
CA SER A 55 5.05 15.34 -14.35
C SER A 55 5.36 14.44 -15.55
N GLN A 56 6.64 14.12 -15.80
CA GLN A 56 7.07 13.21 -16.87
C GLN A 56 6.62 11.76 -16.68
N LEU A 57 6.26 11.34 -15.45
CA LEU A 57 5.85 9.96 -15.17
C LEU A 57 4.41 9.67 -15.59
N ARG A 58 3.63 10.69 -15.97
CA ARG A 58 2.22 10.55 -16.37
C ARG A 58 1.38 9.81 -15.34
N ILE A 59 1.56 10.18 -14.08
CA ILE A 59 0.74 9.68 -12.98
C ILE A 59 -0.67 10.24 -13.16
N LEU A 60 -1.65 9.34 -13.23
CA LEU A 60 -3.06 9.67 -13.34
C LEU A 60 -3.62 10.04 -11.97
N GLU A 61 -4.71 10.82 -12.00
CA GLU A 61 -5.43 11.23 -10.79
C GLU A 61 -5.75 10.03 -9.88
N GLY A 62 -5.53 10.20 -8.58
CA GLY A 62 -5.59 9.11 -7.60
C GLY A 62 -4.26 8.39 -7.41
N GLY A 63 -3.17 8.86 -8.04
CA GLY A 63 -1.83 8.28 -7.91
C GLY A 63 -1.67 6.95 -8.63
N HIS A 64 -2.39 6.78 -9.72
CA HIS A 64 -2.38 5.57 -10.53
C HIS A 64 -1.39 5.70 -11.68
N GLN A 65 -0.62 4.65 -11.96
CA GLN A 65 0.30 4.63 -13.09
C GLN A 65 0.40 3.22 -13.66
N MET A 66 0.47 3.13 -14.99
CA MET A 66 0.65 1.88 -15.72
C MET A 66 1.55 2.08 -16.95
N PRO A 67 2.30 1.05 -17.39
CA PRO A 67 3.09 1.11 -18.62
C PRO A 67 2.19 1.30 -19.85
N LEU A 68 2.68 2.00 -20.87
CA LEU A 68 1.96 2.13 -22.15
C LEU A 68 2.47 1.16 -23.22
N GLU A 69 3.69 0.64 -23.05
CA GLU A 69 4.37 -0.13 -24.09
C GLU A 69 4.12 -1.64 -23.95
N CYS A 70 3.48 -2.05 -22.85
CA CYS A 70 3.14 -3.44 -22.55
C CYS A 70 1.99 -3.51 -21.54
N GLU A 71 1.30 -4.64 -21.49
CA GLU A 71 0.27 -4.90 -20.48
C GLU A 71 0.90 -5.34 -19.16
N ALA A 72 0.64 -4.61 -18.08
CA ALA A 72 1.12 -5.00 -16.76
C ALA A 72 0.49 -6.33 -16.34
N ARG A 73 1.29 -7.22 -15.73
CA ARG A 73 0.82 -8.56 -15.35
C ARG A 73 -0.17 -8.57 -14.19
N TYR A 74 -0.13 -7.54 -13.37
CA TYR A 74 -0.90 -7.45 -12.13
C TYR A 74 -1.25 -6.01 -11.81
N LYS A 75 -2.41 -5.82 -11.16
CA LYS A 75 -2.84 -4.57 -10.55
C LYS A 75 -2.46 -4.55 -9.08
N ILE A 76 -1.72 -3.52 -8.68
CA ILE A 76 -1.08 -3.44 -7.36
C ILE A 76 -1.62 -2.26 -6.55
N ALA A 77 -2.04 -2.52 -5.31
CA ALA A 77 -2.38 -1.46 -4.36
C ALA A 77 -1.22 -1.25 -3.37
N ILE A 78 -0.68 -0.04 -3.31
CA ILE A 78 0.27 0.38 -2.27
C ILE A 78 -0.51 1.06 -1.15
N LEU A 79 -0.59 0.43 0.02
CA LEU A 79 -1.38 0.88 1.16
C LEU A 79 -0.47 1.48 2.23
N VAL A 80 -0.64 2.77 2.49
CA VAL A 80 0.20 3.52 3.41
C VAL A 80 -0.63 4.01 4.60
N PRO A 81 -0.42 3.50 5.82
CA PRO A 81 -1.09 3.99 7.01
C PRO A 81 -0.45 5.34 7.40
N TYR A 82 -1.26 6.34 7.68
CA TYR A 82 -0.80 7.72 7.78
C TYR A 82 -1.46 8.54 8.89
N ARG A 83 -0.70 9.45 9.50
CA ARG A 83 -1.20 10.59 10.30
C ARG A 83 -0.07 11.57 10.59
N ASN A 84 -0.24 12.85 10.24
CA ASN A 84 0.69 13.94 10.59
C ASN A 84 2.18 13.67 10.21
N ARG A 85 2.42 13.17 8.99
CA ARG A 85 3.78 12.86 8.46
C ARG A 85 4.05 13.54 7.12
N PHE A 86 3.66 14.81 6.97
CA PHE A 86 3.63 15.50 5.69
C PHE A 86 4.99 15.58 4.99
N LYS A 87 6.05 15.88 5.74
CA LYS A 87 7.44 15.84 5.24
C LYS A 87 7.80 14.46 4.69
N ASN A 88 7.54 13.39 5.46
CA ASN A 88 7.83 12.03 5.01
C ASN A 88 7.00 11.68 3.76
N LEU A 89 5.73 12.11 3.68
CA LEU A 89 4.89 11.88 2.50
C LEU A 89 5.46 12.54 1.24
N CYS A 90 5.99 13.77 1.33
CA CYS A 90 6.64 14.43 0.20
C CYS A 90 7.85 13.62 -0.31
N TRP A 91 8.71 13.16 0.60
CA TRP A 91 9.84 12.30 0.27
C TRP A 91 9.40 10.95 -0.31
N PHE A 92 8.39 10.34 0.29
CA PHE A 92 7.81 9.07 -0.11
C PHE A 92 7.32 9.10 -1.55
N LEU A 93 6.44 10.05 -1.89
CA LEU A 93 5.87 10.15 -3.23
C LEU A 93 6.94 10.48 -4.27
N LEU A 94 7.85 11.43 -3.96
CA LEU A 94 8.93 11.83 -4.87
C LEU A 94 9.84 10.66 -5.24
N ASN A 95 10.07 9.71 -4.31
CA ASN A 95 11.00 8.61 -4.53
C ASN A 95 10.31 7.32 -4.99
N LEU A 96 9.12 7.02 -4.46
CA LEU A 96 8.46 5.74 -4.72
C LEU A 96 7.83 5.70 -6.12
N HIS A 97 7.26 6.80 -6.62
CA HIS A 97 6.69 6.81 -7.97
C HIS A 97 7.73 6.47 -9.06
N PRO A 98 8.89 7.16 -9.16
CA PRO A 98 9.92 6.78 -10.11
C PRO A 98 10.42 5.35 -9.93
N PHE A 99 10.49 4.87 -8.68
CA PHE A 99 10.94 3.51 -8.36
C PHE A 99 9.97 2.45 -8.89
N LEU A 100 8.67 2.61 -8.66
CA LEU A 100 7.63 1.68 -9.12
C LEU A 100 7.43 1.74 -10.64
N THR A 101 7.44 2.94 -11.24
CA THR A 101 7.25 3.09 -12.69
C THR A 101 8.35 2.41 -13.51
N LYS A 102 9.60 2.41 -13.02
CA LYS A 102 10.70 1.65 -13.65
C LYS A 102 10.45 0.14 -13.69
N GLN A 103 9.58 -0.36 -12.80
CA GLN A 103 9.25 -1.78 -12.72
C GLN A 103 8.09 -2.21 -13.63
N LYS A 104 7.58 -1.30 -14.47
CA LYS A 104 6.49 -1.58 -15.44
C LYS A 104 5.25 -2.17 -14.76
N LEU A 105 4.88 -1.61 -13.61
CA LEU A 105 3.74 -2.02 -12.79
C LEU A 105 2.48 -1.22 -13.16
N ASP A 106 1.31 -1.83 -13.05
CA ASP A 106 0.04 -1.14 -12.88
C ASP A 106 -0.17 -1.01 -11.36
N TYR A 107 -0.04 0.20 -10.84
CA TYR A 107 -0.16 0.45 -9.40
C TYR A 107 -0.98 1.68 -9.08
N THR A 108 -1.53 1.69 -7.86
CA THR A 108 -2.17 2.87 -7.26
C THR A 108 -1.70 3.04 -5.81
N ILE A 109 -1.34 4.27 -5.44
CA ILE A 109 -0.95 4.61 -4.06
C ILE A 109 -2.16 5.11 -3.27
N PHE A 110 -2.42 4.48 -2.13
CA PHE A 110 -3.45 4.88 -1.16
C PHE A 110 -2.80 5.36 0.13
N ILE A 111 -3.17 6.57 0.56
CA ILE A 111 -2.80 7.11 1.87
C ILE A 111 -4.03 7.02 2.77
N ILE A 112 -3.98 6.11 3.74
CA ILE A 112 -5.06 5.85 4.69
C ILE A 112 -4.78 6.66 5.96
N GLU A 113 -5.41 7.82 6.07
CA GLU A 113 -5.21 8.74 7.17
C GLU A 113 -6.17 8.49 8.33
N GLN A 114 -5.61 8.28 9.52
CA GLN A 114 -6.40 8.21 10.75
C GLN A 114 -6.82 9.62 11.16
N PHE A 115 -8.12 9.88 11.12
CA PHE A 115 -8.74 11.07 11.67
C PHE A 115 -8.47 11.17 13.18
N SER A 116 -8.29 12.40 13.66
CA SER A 116 -8.06 12.70 15.06
C SER A 116 -8.92 13.89 15.44
N GLU A 117 -9.91 13.68 16.31
CA GLU A 117 -10.60 14.80 16.95
C GLU A 117 -9.78 15.30 18.13
N SER A 118 -9.30 16.54 18.04
CA SER A 118 -8.48 17.20 19.07
C SER A 118 -9.17 17.40 20.43
N SER A 119 -10.45 17.03 20.56
CA SER A 119 -11.34 17.44 21.66
C SER A 119 -11.92 16.31 22.51
N SER A 120 -11.70 15.03 22.16
CA SER A 120 -12.21 13.92 22.96
C SER A 120 -11.22 13.54 24.07
N LYS A 121 -11.59 13.77 25.33
CA LYS A 121 -10.82 13.34 26.53
C LYS A 121 -10.64 11.81 26.61
N GLU A 122 -11.40 11.04 25.84
CA GLU A 122 -11.34 9.57 25.79
C GLU A 122 -10.37 9.00 24.75
N ASP A 123 -9.79 9.85 23.90
CA ASP A 123 -8.81 9.44 22.88
C ASP A 123 -7.42 9.93 23.29
N ASP A 124 -6.53 9.01 23.67
CA ASP A 124 -5.14 9.36 23.94
C ASP A 124 -4.31 9.56 22.65
N GLY A 125 -4.99 9.58 21.50
CA GLY A 125 -4.42 9.89 20.20
C GLY A 125 -3.54 8.76 19.68
N ARG A 126 -3.75 7.51 20.09
CA ARG A 126 -2.94 6.38 19.60
C ARG A 126 -3.20 6.10 18.13
N PHE A 127 -2.13 5.77 17.41
CA PHE A 127 -2.17 5.36 16.02
C PHE A 127 -2.43 3.86 15.93
N ASN A 128 -3.26 3.41 14.99
CA ASN A 128 -3.52 1.99 14.76
C ASN A 128 -3.15 1.59 13.33
N ARG A 129 -1.87 1.22 13.16
CA ARG A 129 -1.28 0.86 11.88
C ARG A 129 -2.01 -0.31 11.22
N GLY A 130 -2.21 -1.42 11.94
CA GLY A 130 -2.83 -2.63 11.42
C GLY A 130 -4.27 -2.41 10.93
N LYS A 131 -5.09 -1.72 11.73
CA LYS A 131 -6.48 -1.41 11.37
C LYS A 131 -6.57 -0.50 10.14
N LEU A 132 -5.70 0.50 10.00
CA LEU A 132 -5.64 1.36 8.79
C LEU A 132 -5.28 0.55 7.53
N LEU A 133 -4.38 -0.42 7.64
CA LEU A 133 -4.02 -1.28 6.51
C LEU A 133 -5.18 -2.21 6.10
N ASN A 134 -5.94 -2.73 7.06
CA ASN A 134 -7.19 -3.47 6.77
C ASN A 134 -8.24 -2.59 6.06
N ILE A 135 -8.40 -1.34 6.50
CA ILE A 135 -9.27 -0.34 5.88
C ILE A 135 -8.80 -0.09 4.44
N GLY A 136 -7.51 0.18 4.24
CA GLY A 136 -6.93 0.43 2.92
C GLY A 136 -7.17 -0.72 1.96
N TYR A 137 -7.00 -1.97 2.41
CA TYR A 137 -7.30 -3.16 1.62
C TYR A 137 -8.77 -3.21 1.21
N THR A 138 -9.67 -2.95 2.17
CA THR A 138 -11.12 -3.02 1.97
C THR A 138 -11.62 -1.94 1.01
N GLU A 139 -11.15 -0.69 1.17
CA GLU A 139 -11.55 0.43 0.32
C GLU A 139 -10.91 0.37 -1.07
N ALA A 140 -9.65 -0.04 -1.18
CA ALA A 140 -8.99 -0.18 -2.48
C ALA A 140 -9.75 -1.17 -3.38
N LEU A 141 -10.24 -2.29 -2.82
CA LEU A 141 -11.03 -3.28 -3.55
C LEU A 141 -12.42 -2.80 -3.99
N LYS A 142 -12.95 -1.71 -3.41
CA LYS A 142 -14.17 -1.06 -3.90
C LYS A 142 -13.92 -0.18 -5.12
N LEU A 143 -12.67 0.24 -5.33
CA LEU A 143 -12.27 1.15 -6.40
C LEU A 143 -11.73 0.42 -7.63
N SER A 144 -11.08 -0.73 -7.45
CA SER A 144 -10.55 -1.57 -8.54
C SER A 144 -10.30 -3.00 -8.06
N ASP A 145 -10.16 -3.93 -9.01
CA ASP A 145 -9.85 -5.33 -8.74
C ASP A 145 -8.33 -5.54 -8.64
N PHE A 146 -7.76 -5.24 -7.48
CA PHE A 146 -6.32 -5.40 -7.22
C PHE A 146 -5.95 -6.86 -6.92
N ASP A 147 -4.86 -7.32 -7.54
CA ASP A 147 -4.34 -8.70 -7.41
C ASP A 147 -3.50 -8.87 -6.14
N CYS A 148 -2.73 -7.84 -5.78
CA CYS A 148 -1.88 -7.85 -4.60
C CYS A 148 -1.73 -6.47 -3.96
N PHE A 149 -1.27 -6.51 -2.71
CA PHE A 149 -1.22 -5.39 -1.79
C PHE A 149 0.16 -5.28 -1.19
N PHE A 150 0.70 -4.06 -1.18
CA PHE A 150 1.93 -3.73 -0.45
C PHE A 150 1.58 -2.82 0.70
N PHE A 151 1.74 -3.33 1.91
CA PHE A 151 1.58 -2.60 3.15
C PHE A 151 2.88 -1.87 3.46
N HIS A 152 2.85 -0.54 3.45
CA HIS A 152 4.07 0.24 3.34
C HIS A 152 4.13 1.39 4.35
N ASP A 153 5.16 1.43 5.18
CA ASP A 153 5.41 2.58 6.04
C ASP A 153 5.86 3.80 5.20
N VAL A 154 5.28 4.97 5.47
CA VAL A 154 5.55 6.22 4.72
C VAL A 154 7.00 6.70 4.85
N ASP A 155 7.75 6.21 5.85
CA ASP A 155 9.11 6.64 6.15
C ASP A 155 10.19 5.67 5.65
N LEU A 156 9.83 4.64 4.89
CA LEU A 156 10.80 3.71 4.31
C LEU A 156 10.95 3.95 2.81
N LEU A 157 12.18 4.11 2.33
CA LEU A 157 12.48 4.29 0.90
C LEU A 157 13.38 3.15 0.40
N PRO A 158 13.01 2.42 -0.66
CA PRO A 158 13.83 1.31 -1.17
C PRO A 158 15.13 1.83 -1.80
N MET A 159 16.24 1.14 -1.53
CA MET A 159 17.58 1.57 -1.93
C MET A 159 18.17 0.76 -3.09
N ASN A 160 17.46 -0.26 -3.58
CA ASN A 160 17.92 -1.15 -4.63
C ASN A 160 16.80 -1.48 -5.62
N ASN A 161 17.05 -1.29 -6.92
CA ASN A 161 16.07 -1.54 -7.99
C ASN A 161 15.75 -3.03 -8.18
N GLY A 162 16.56 -3.94 -7.63
CA GLY A 162 16.26 -5.37 -7.59
C GLY A 162 15.19 -5.76 -6.57
N ASN A 163 14.74 -4.83 -5.72
CA ASN A 163 13.66 -5.08 -4.77
C ASN A 163 12.30 -4.90 -5.47
N ILE A 164 11.79 -5.98 -6.05
CA ILE A 164 10.64 -5.95 -6.95
C ILE A 164 9.31 -5.94 -6.19
N TYR A 165 8.43 -5.00 -6.56
CA TYR A 165 7.08 -4.77 -6.04
C TYR A 165 5.98 -5.41 -6.92
N SER A 166 6.34 -6.44 -7.69
CA SER A 166 5.37 -7.27 -8.40
C SER A 166 4.72 -8.28 -7.45
N CYS A 167 3.52 -8.77 -7.79
CA CYS A 167 2.78 -9.68 -6.92
C CYS A 167 3.59 -10.94 -6.59
N PRO A 168 3.78 -11.25 -5.29
CA PRO A 168 4.61 -12.37 -4.90
C PRO A 168 3.79 -13.66 -4.75
N ASP A 169 4.36 -14.80 -5.16
CA ASP A 169 3.74 -16.13 -5.01
C ASP A 169 3.55 -16.57 -3.57
N GLN A 170 4.26 -15.93 -2.64
CA GLN A 170 4.20 -16.12 -1.20
C GLN A 170 4.34 -14.75 -0.52
N PRO A 171 3.81 -14.55 0.70
CA PRO A 171 4.00 -13.31 1.44
C PRO A 171 5.48 -12.89 1.46
N ARG A 172 5.76 -11.64 1.08
CA ARG A 172 7.12 -11.14 0.93
C ARG A 172 7.39 -10.05 1.94
N HIS A 173 8.47 -10.19 2.69
CA HIS A 173 9.02 -9.12 3.51
C HIS A 173 10.07 -8.37 2.69
N LEU A 174 9.78 -7.12 2.34
CA LEU A 174 10.66 -6.30 1.52
C LEU A 174 11.66 -5.52 2.37
N ALA A 175 11.26 -5.01 3.54
CA ALA A 175 12.11 -4.17 4.39
C ALA A 175 13.06 -4.96 5.32
N VAL A 176 13.95 -5.77 4.74
CA VAL A 176 14.85 -6.68 5.49
C VAL A 176 16.04 -5.95 6.11
N ALA A 177 16.69 -5.07 5.35
CA ALA A 177 17.91 -4.36 5.74
C ALA A 177 17.66 -2.85 5.78
N VAL A 178 17.13 -2.37 6.91
CA VAL A 178 16.87 -0.94 7.10
C VAL A 178 18.06 -0.30 7.82
N ASP A 179 18.49 0.87 7.35
CA ASP A 179 19.64 1.60 7.90
C ASP A 179 19.53 1.89 9.41
N LYS A 180 18.34 2.24 9.92
CA LYS A 180 18.08 2.43 11.36
C LYS A 180 18.33 1.18 12.21
N TYR A 181 18.38 0.01 11.58
CA TYR A 181 18.70 -1.28 12.19
C TYR A 181 20.07 -1.80 11.75
N ASN A 182 20.99 -0.89 11.42
CA ASN A 182 22.35 -1.20 10.94
C ASN A 182 22.36 -2.12 9.70
N ASN A 183 21.39 -1.94 8.79
CA ASN A 183 21.20 -2.75 7.58
C ASN A 183 21.05 -4.25 7.87
N LYS A 184 20.44 -4.60 9.02
CA LYS A 184 20.18 -5.98 9.44
C LYS A 184 18.71 -6.16 9.80
N LEU A 185 18.26 -7.41 9.70
CA LEU A 185 16.95 -7.80 10.19
C LEU A 185 16.97 -7.73 11.73
N PRO A 186 16.01 -7.03 12.38
CA PRO A 186 16.01 -6.88 13.84
C PRO A 186 16.00 -8.22 14.60
N TYR A 187 15.19 -9.17 14.14
CA TYR A 187 15.10 -10.55 14.64
C TYR A 187 14.39 -11.43 13.59
N GLY A 188 14.52 -12.75 13.68
CA GLY A 188 14.11 -13.68 12.61
C GLY A 188 12.64 -13.57 12.18
N GLN A 189 11.75 -13.32 13.15
CA GLN A 189 10.30 -13.20 12.96
C GLN A 189 9.85 -11.79 12.55
N TYR A 190 10.75 -10.80 12.46
CA TYR A 190 10.37 -9.42 12.14
C TYR A 190 9.70 -9.34 10.76
N PHE A 191 8.49 -8.80 10.73
CA PHE A 191 7.64 -8.71 9.54
C PHE A 191 6.95 -7.33 9.42
N GLY A 192 7.64 -6.29 9.89
CA GLY A 192 7.20 -4.89 9.84
C GLY A 192 7.76 -4.13 8.64
N GLY A 193 7.51 -2.82 8.58
CA GLY A 193 8.02 -1.96 7.51
C GLY A 193 7.25 -2.09 6.20
N VAL A 194 7.73 -2.96 5.31
CA VAL A 194 7.14 -3.16 3.97
C VAL A 194 6.91 -4.64 3.69
N VAL A 195 5.66 -4.98 3.42
CA VAL A 195 5.20 -6.36 3.18
C VAL A 195 4.31 -6.42 1.95
N GLY A 196 4.56 -7.37 1.05
CA GLY A 196 3.73 -7.66 -0.13
C GLY A 196 2.96 -8.97 0.05
N MET A 197 1.67 -8.98 -0.25
CA MET A 197 0.83 -10.20 -0.26
C MET A 197 -0.17 -10.18 -1.41
N SER A 198 -0.51 -11.34 -1.95
CA SER A 198 -1.67 -11.49 -2.83
C SER A 198 -2.97 -11.22 -2.07
N ARG A 199 -4.02 -10.85 -2.81
CA ARG A 199 -5.39 -10.72 -2.28
C ARG A 199 -5.84 -11.97 -1.53
N THR A 200 -5.56 -13.14 -2.11
CA THR A 200 -5.94 -14.44 -1.57
C THR A 200 -5.25 -14.72 -0.24
N HIS A 201 -3.94 -14.46 -0.13
CA HIS A 201 -3.20 -14.62 1.12
C HIS A 201 -3.68 -13.67 2.21
N PHE A 202 -3.87 -12.39 1.89
CA PHE A 202 -4.29 -11.42 2.90
C PHE A 202 -5.69 -11.72 3.44
N LYS A 203 -6.61 -12.14 2.56
CA LYS A 203 -7.94 -12.62 2.96
C LYS A 203 -7.86 -13.89 3.80
N LEU A 204 -7.02 -14.86 3.42
CA LEU A 204 -6.86 -16.13 4.13
C LEU A 204 -6.45 -15.93 5.59
N ILE A 205 -5.53 -15.00 5.85
CA ILE A 205 -5.01 -14.75 7.20
C ILE A 205 -5.90 -13.82 8.05
N ASN A 206 -7.08 -13.43 7.53
CA ASN A 206 -7.98 -12.46 8.14
C ASN A 206 -7.33 -11.07 8.34
N GLY A 207 -6.40 -10.67 7.48
CA GLY A 207 -5.66 -9.40 7.57
C GLY A 207 -4.88 -9.18 8.88
N PHE A 208 -4.64 -7.92 9.22
CA PHE A 208 -3.99 -7.49 10.47
C PHE A 208 -4.95 -7.59 11.66
N SER A 209 -4.42 -7.63 12.89
CA SER A 209 -5.22 -7.36 14.09
C SER A 209 -5.67 -5.89 14.12
N ASN A 210 -6.92 -5.65 14.55
CA ASN A 210 -7.52 -4.32 14.68
C ASN A 210 -7.25 -3.67 16.05
N ILE A 211 -6.61 -4.36 17.00
CA ILE A 211 -6.57 -3.93 18.40
C ILE A 211 -5.16 -3.56 18.90
N PHE A 212 -4.17 -3.44 18.01
CA PHE A 212 -2.87 -2.87 18.38
C PHE A 212 -2.90 -1.34 18.27
N TRP A 213 -3.08 -0.68 19.41
CA TRP A 213 -3.10 0.78 19.52
C TRP A 213 -1.77 1.31 20.07
N GLY A 214 -1.08 2.10 19.26
CA GLY A 214 0.29 2.56 19.52
C GLY A 214 1.34 1.58 19.02
N TRP A 215 2.60 1.88 19.32
CA TRP A 215 3.74 1.20 18.71
C TRP A 215 3.98 -0.21 19.27
N GLY A 216 4.02 -1.19 18.34
CA GLY A 216 4.64 -2.50 18.50
C GLY A 216 3.68 -3.68 18.63
N GLY A 217 4.06 -4.80 18.01
CA GLY A 217 3.47 -6.13 18.15
C GLY A 217 2.45 -6.49 17.08
N GLU A 218 1.98 -5.53 16.27
CA GLU A 218 1.02 -5.81 15.21
C GLU A 218 1.64 -6.57 14.03
N ASP A 219 2.91 -6.31 13.76
CA ASP A 219 3.76 -6.98 12.78
C ASP A 219 4.15 -8.41 13.23
N ASP A 220 4.41 -8.61 14.52
CA ASP A 220 4.60 -9.93 15.12
C ASP A 220 3.32 -10.79 15.07
N ASP A 221 2.16 -10.18 15.30
CA ASP A 221 0.86 -10.84 15.15
C ASP A 221 0.61 -11.22 13.67
N LEU A 222 0.94 -10.34 12.72
CA LEU A 222 0.88 -10.64 11.29
C LEU A 222 1.79 -11.81 10.90
N TYR A 223 3.03 -11.85 11.42
CA TYR A 223 3.95 -12.96 11.21
C TYR A 223 3.34 -14.29 11.67
N TYR A 224 2.75 -14.30 12.88
CA TYR A 224 2.06 -15.47 13.41
C TYR A 224 0.90 -15.92 12.51
N ARG A 225 0.01 -15.00 12.10
CA ARG A 225 -1.13 -15.33 11.22
C ARG A 225 -0.66 -15.96 9.92
N THR A 226 0.37 -15.37 9.33
CA THR A 226 0.95 -15.83 8.06
C THR A 226 1.49 -17.25 8.17
N THR A 227 2.31 -17.50 9.19
CA THR A 227 2.94 -18.82 9.41
C THR A 227 1.96 -19.87 9.92
N PHE A 228 0.92 -19.49 10.68
CA PHE A 228 -0.17 -20.37 11.10
C PHE A 228 -0.90 -20.98 9.89
N HIS A 229 -1.13 -20.16 8.85
CA HIS A 229 -1.72 -20.61 7.58
C HIS A 229 -0.70 -21.28 6.64
N ARG A 230 0.49 -21.63 7.14
CA ARG A 230 1.57 -22.31 6.40
C ARG A 230 2.06 -21.54 5.18
N LEU A 231 1.88 -20.22 5.17
CA LEU A 231 2.45 -19.37 4.14
C LEU A 231 3.92 -19.10 4.49
N ASN A 232 4.80 -19.30 3.53
CA ASN A 232 6.23 -19.12 3.71
C ASN A 232 6.62 -17.66 3.47
N ILE A 233 7.14 -16.98 4.49
CA ILE A 233 7.57 -15.58 4.32
C ILE A 233 8.88 -15.55 3.54
N THR A 234 8.83 -14.99 2.33
CA THR A 234 10.00 -14.83 1.46
C THR A 234 10.69 -13.49 1.69
N ARG A 235 12.02 -13.48 1.53
CA ARG A 235 12.88 -12.30 1.67
C ARG A 235 13.91 -12.31 0.56
N TYR A 236 14.15 -11.17 -0.07
CA TYR A 236 15.34 -11.00 -0.89
C TYR A 236 16.60 -10.95 0.00
N PRO A 237 17.80 -11.19 -0.55
CA PRO A 237 19.04 -10.98 0.17
C PRO A 237 19.12 -9.54 0.72
N PRO A 238 19.73 -9.31 1.90
CA PRO A 238 19.81 -7.99 2.53
C PRO A 238 20.30 -6.86 1.63
N LYS A 239 21.24 -7.14 0.71
CA LYS A 239 21.75 -6.16 -0.27
C LYS A 239 20.62 -5.61 -1.19
N VAL A 240 19.69 -6.48 -1.57
CA VAL A 240 18.54 -6.15 -2.43
C VAL A 240 17.41 -5.57 -1.60
N ALA A 241 17.06 -6.20 -0.49
CA ALA A 241 15.99 -5.77 0.42
C ALA A 241 16.41 -4.63 1.36
N SER A 242 17.15 -3.64 0.85
CA SER A 242 17.68 -2.51 1.62
C SER A 242 16.80 -1.27 1.54
N TYR A 243 16.65 -0.57 2.68
CA TYR A 243 15.81 0.62 2.83
C TYR A 243 16.50 1.72 3.63
N HIS A 244 16.26 2.96 3.23
CA HIS A 244 16.55 4.16 4.02
C HIS A 244 15.32 4.52 4.87
N SER A 245 15.51 4.72 6.17
CA SER A 245 14.48 5.19 7.09
C SER A 245 14.55 6.70 7.26
N LEU A 246 13.48 7.40 6.90
CA LEU A 246 13.31 8.81 7.18
C LEU A 246 13.10 9.03 8.68
N SER A 247 13.68 10.11 9.21
CA SER A 247 13.55 10.47 10.63
C SER A 247 12.12 10.90 10.96
N HIS A 248 11.68 10.59 12.18
CA HIS A 248 10.37 10.97 12.69
C HIS A 248 10.27 10.86 14.22
N PRO A 249 9.30 11.54 14.86
CA PRO A 249 9.00 11.35 16.28
C PRO A 249 8.56 9.90 16.56
N ARG A 250 9.03 9.34 17.68
CA ARG A 250 8.60 8.01 18.12
C ARG A 250 7.14 8.04 18.57
N GLN A 251 6.39 7.02 18.19
CA GLN A 251 5.02 6.84 18.67
C GLN A 251 5.00 6.29 20.10
N LYS A 252 3.90 6.57 20.82
CA LYS A 252 3.67 6.02 22.16
C LYS A 252 3.60 4.49 22.07
N VAL A 253 4.41 3.82 22.87
CA VAL A 253 4.46 2.35 22.95
C VAL A 253 3.10 1.81 23.37
N ASN A 254 2.64 0.73 22.74
CA ASN A 254 1.49 -0.03 23.22
C ASN A 254 1.90 -0.80 24.50
N PRO A 255 1.39 -0.43 25.69
CA PRO A 255 1.77 -1.09 26.94
C PRO A 255 1.28 -2.54 27.01
N HIS A 256 0.23 -2.89 26.27
CA HIS A 256 -0.40 -4.21 26.29
C HIS A 256 0.08 -5.14 25.17
N ARG A 257 1.06 -4.73 24.37
CA ARG A 257 1.50 -5.49 23.18
C ARG A 257 1.86 -6.95 23.47
N TYR A 258 2.53 -7.22 24.59
CA TYR A 258 2.93 -8.58 24.95
C TYR A 258 1.72 -9.44 25.35
N LYS A 259 0.80 -8.90 26.16
CA LYS A 259 -0.48 -9.56 26.50
C LYS A 259 -1.32 -9.87 25.25
N LEU A 260 -1.33 -8.96 24.27
CA LEU A 260 -1.99 -9.17 23.00
C LEU A 260 -1.32 -10.29 22.18
N LEU A 261 0.01 -10.35 22.19
CA LEU A 261 0.78 -11.39 21.52
C LEU A 261 0.68 -12.77 22.20
N GLU A 262 0.36 -12.83 23.49
CA GLU A 262 0.08 -14.09 24.19
C GLU A 262 -1.22 -14.71 23.69
N THR A 263 -2.25 -13.90 23.44
CA THR A 263 -3.60 -14.39 23.05
C THR A 263 -3.81 -14.50 21.53
N LYS A 264 -2.78 -14.22 20.73
CA LYS A 264 -2.85 -14.18 19.26
C LYS A 264 -3.46 -15.43 18.62
N PHE A 265 -3.17 -16.62 19.16
CA PHE A 265 -3.63 -17.91 18.62
C PHE A 265 -5.14 -18.15 18.76
N ILE A 266 -5.79 -17.46 19.69
CA ILE A 266 -7.25 -17.48 19.84
C ILE A 266 -7.85 -16.35 18.99
N ARG A 267 -7.29 -15.16 19.17
CA ARG A 267 -7.87 -13.90 18.70
C ARG A 267 -7.90 -13.77 17.17
N PHE A 268 -6.89 -14.28 16.45
CA PHE A 268 -6.79 -14.01 15.00
C PHE A 268 -8.01 -14.47 14.18
N LYS A 269 -8.79 -15.43 14.71
CA LYS A 269 -10.03 -15.92 14.09
C LYS A 269 -11.19 -14.92 14.16
N SER A 270 -11.23 -14.05 15.17
CA SER A 270 -12.32 -13.09 15.43
C SER A 270 -11.90 -11.63 15.35
N ASP A 271 -10.59 -11.36 15.27
CA ASP A 271 -10.00 -10.02 15.17
C ASP A 271 -9.25 -9.89 13.85
N GLY A 272 -9.80 -9.09 12.93
CA GLY A 272 -9.18 -8.83 11.63
C GLY A 272 -10.15 -8.24 10.63
N LEU A 273 -10.04 -8.64 9.36
CA LEU A 273 -10.96 -8.19 8.31
C LEU A 273 -12.43 -8.45 8.65
N ASN A 274 -12.73 -9.59 9.29
CA ASN A 274 -14.09 -9.99 9.67
C ASN A 274 -14.72 -9.20 10.83
N SER A 275 -13.94 -8.38 11.54
CA SER A 275 -14.42 -7.52 12.63
C SER A 275 -14.00 -6.07 12.45
N LEU A 276 -13.72 -5.68 11.20
CA LEU A 276 -13.28 -4.34 10.85
C LEU A 276 -14.45 -3.35 10.96
N ASN A 277 -14.29 -2.33 11.82
CA ASN A 277 -15.30 -1.29 12.07
C ASN A 277 -14.68 0.10 11.99
N TYR A 278 -15.23 0.99 11.17
CA TYR A 278 -14.71 2.34 10.90
C TYR A 278 -15.75 3.19 10.15
N GLU A 279 -15.53 4.50 10.11
CA GLU A 279 -16.28 5.44 9.29
C GLU A 279 -15.38 6.12 8.26
N ILE A 280 -15.83 6.21 7.02
CA ILE A 280 -15.19 7.03 6.00
C ILE A 280 -15.64 8.49 6.20
N LYS A 281 -14.69 9.39 6.46
CA LYS A 281 -14.96 10.83 6.48
C LYS A 281 -14.79 11.45 5.10
N SER A 282 -13.80 11.01 4.33
CA SER A 282 -13.66 11.41 2.92
C SER A 282 -12.77 10.48 2.11
N ILE A 283 -13.02 10.39 0.81
CA ILE A 283 -12.12 9.78 -0.18
C ILE A 283 -11.85 10.84 -1.27
N LYS A 284 -10.59 11.15 -1.53
CA LYS A 284 -10.18 12.13 -2.54
C LYS A 284 -9.12 11.53 -3.45
N LYS A 285 -9.36 11.54 -4.77
CA LYS A 285 -8.31 11.25 -5.75
C LYS A 285 -7.48 12.52 -5.92
N LEU A 286 -6.23 12.48 -5.52
CA LEU A 286 -5.28 13.58 -5.64
C LEU A 286 -4.26 13.26 -6.74
N PRO A 287 -3.49 14.23 -7.25
CA PRO A 287 -2.60 14.00 -8.40
C PRO A 287 -1.62 12.83 -8.23
N LEU A 288 -1.16 12.57 -7.00
CA LEU A 288 -0.13 11.55 -6.72
C LEU A 288 -0.62 10.37 -5.88
N TYR A 289 -1.83 10.42 -5.32
CA TYR A 289 -2.35 9.34 -4.48
C TYR A 289 -3.85 9.47 -4.28
N THR A 290 -4.50 8.40 -3.83
CA THR A 290 -5.85 8.44 -3.31
C THR A 290 -5.80 8.60 -1.80
N HIS A 291 -6.36 9.69 -1.29
CA HIS A 291 -6.46 9.98 0.14
C HIS A 291 -7.75 9.40 0.70
N ILE A 292 -7.64 8.60 1.75
CA ILE A 292 -8.77 8.02 2.46
C ILE A 292 -8.68 8.47 3.91
N LEU A 293 -9.54 9.40 4.32
CA LEU A 293 -9.63 9.89 5.69
C LEU A 293 -10.66 9.07 6.45
N VAL A 294 -10.24 8.40 7.53
CA VAL A 294 -11.07 7.45 8.27
C VAL A 294 -11.09 7.74 9.75
N ASP A 295 -12.27 7.58 10.35
CA ASP A 295 -12.47 7.66 11.78
C ASP A 295 -12.63 6.26 12.37
N MET A 296 -11.91 6.04 13.47
CA MET A 296 -11.89 4.75 14.13
C MET A 296 -12.98 4.76 15.19
N VAL A 297 -14.17 4.29 14.81
CA VAL A 297 -15.37 4.21 15.66
C VAL A 297 -15.05 3.63 17.04
N ASP A 298 -14.16 2.63 17.11
CA ASP A 298 -13.62 2.11 18.35
C ASP A 298 -12.33 2.86 18.74
N ARG A 299 -12.35 3.57 19.86
CA ARG A 299 -11.18 4.26 20.41
C ARG A 299 -10.40 3.38 21.40
N PHE A 300 -9.13 3.67 21.60
CA PHE A 300 -8.34 2.99 22.63
C PHE A 300 -8.96 3.18 24.01
N LYS A 301 -9.36 2.08 24.67
CA LYS A 301 -9.80 2.10 26.07
C LYS A 301 -8.95 1.12 26.86
N ASP A 302 -8.14 1.64 27.79
CA ASP A 302 -7.25 0.83 28.64
C ASP A 302 -8.00 -0.29 29.38
N ALA A 303 -9.26 -0.04 29.76
CA ALA A 303 -10.13 -1.00 30.43
C ALA A 303 -10.39 -2.28 29.61
N ASN A 304 -10.35 -2.19 28.27
CA ASN A 304 -10.57 -3.34 27.38
C ASN A 304 -9.43 -4.37 27.44
N TYR A 305 -8.28 -4.00 28.01
CA TYR A 305 -7.09 -4.86 28.12
C TYR A 305 -6.86 -5.41 29.53
N ARG A 306 -7.69 -5.05 30.52
CA ARG A 306 -7.53 -5.45 31.94
C ARG A 306 -8.25 -6.75 32.33
N LYS A 307 -8.98 -7.39 31.40
CA LYS A 307 -9.58 -8.72 31.62
C LYS A 307 -8.62 -9.85 31.30
#